data_AF-A0A0K8PGB2-F1
#
_entry.id   AF-A0A0K8PGB2-F1
#
_cell.length_a   1.000
_cell.length_b   1.000
_cell.length_c   1.000
_cell.angle_alpha   90.00
_cell.angle_beta   90.00
_cell.angle_gamma   90.00
#
_symmetry.space_group_name_H-M   'P 1'
#
loop_
_entity.id
_entity.type
_entity.pdbx_description
1 polymer ?
#
loop_
_entity_poly.entity_id
_entity_poly.type
_entity_poly.pdbx_seq_one_letter_code
_entity_poly.pdbx_strand_id
1 'polypeptide(L)' 'MTLAETADLLSIAAAIDKRTLGESDVRAWQMVLDDIPFEAARIALREHYRETTKPAMPADIVRRAKPTNTYESYAEKGIF' A
#
# COMPACT_ATOMS: atom_id res chain seq x y z
N MET A 1 6.37 2.13 6.28
CA MET A 1 7.62 1.55 5.72
C MET A 1 8.67 2.63 5.43
N THR A 2 9.93 2.25 5.21
CA THR A 2 11.05 3.15 4.86
C THR A 2 11.03 3.61 3.40
N LEU A 3 11.85 4.60 3.06
CA LEU A 3 12.02 5.06 1.67
C LEU A 3 12.56 3.95 0.75
N ALA A 4 13.51 3.14 1.23
CA ALA A 4 14.07 2.03 0.46
C ALA A 4 13.00 0.97 0.16
N GLU A 5 12.24 0.56 1.17
CA GLU A 5 11.12 -0.38 1.00
C GLU A 5 10.04 0.19 0.07
N THR A 6 9.77 1.49 0.12
CA THR A 6 8.82 2.13 -0.79
C THR A 6 9.33 2.11 -2.24
N ALA A 7 10.62 2.36 -2.46
CA ALA A 7 11.24 2.28 -3.78
C ALA A 7 11.18 0.86 -4.35
N ASP A 8 11.40 -0.16 -3.50
CA ASP A 8 11.27 -1.56 -3.89
C ASP A 8 9.83 -1.91 -4.26
N LEU A 9 8.85 -1.47 -3.47
CA LEU A 9 7.43 -1.66 -3.77
C LEU A 9 7.04 -1.02 -5.11
N LEU A 10 7.47 0.23 -5.34
CA LEU A 10 7.23 0.95 -6.58
C LEU A 10 7.93 0.30 -7.77
N SER A 11 9.11 -0.28 -7.59
CA SER A 11 9.82 -1.01 -8.64
C SER A 11 9.04 -2.25 -9.10
N ILE A 12 8.38 -2.96 -8.17
CA ILE A 12 7.46 -4.06 -8.51
C ILE A 12 6.27 -3.53 -9.32
N ALA A 13 5.66 -2.43 -8.89
CA ALA A 13 4.54 -1.82 -9.62
C ALA A 13 4.94 -1.40 -11.04
N ALA A 14 6.10 -0.76 -11.20
CA ALA A 14 6.64 -0.32 -12.48
C ALA A 14 7.00 -1.47 -13.43
N ALA A 15 7.44 -2.62 -12.90
CA ALA A 15 7.64 -3.81 -13.71
C ALA A 15 6.34 -4.29 -14.38
N ILE A 16 5.19 -4.06 -13.73
CA ILE A 16 3.86 -4.48 -14.20
C ILE A 16 3.23 -3.42 -15.11
N ASP A 17 3.09 -2.17 -14.64
CA ASP A 17 2.32 -1.13 -15.34
C ASP A 17 3.16 -0.11 -16.11
N LYS A 18 4.48 -0.30 -16.14
CA LYS A 18 5.42 0.49 -16.92
C LYS A 18 5.44 1.98 -16.56
N ARG A 19 5.08 2.34 -15.31
CA ARG A 19 5.31 3.70 -14.80
C ARG A 19 6.81 4.04 -14.76
N THR A 20 7.12 5.31 -14.97
CA THR A 20 8.45 5.88 -14.69
C THR A 20 8.47 6.35 -13.24
N LEU A 21 9.58 6.10 -12.54
CA LEU A 21 9.76 6.48 -11.15
C LEU A 21 10.87 7.52 -11.02
N GLY A 22 10.60 8.58 -10.26
CA GLY A 22 11.59 9.51 -9.74
C GLY A 22 11.62 9.50 -8.20
N GLU A 23 12.61 10.17 -7.63
CA GLU A 23 12.73 10.29 -6.16
C GLU A 23 11.49 10.92 -5.52
N SER A 24 10.86 11.88 -6.21
CA SER A 24 9.64 12.53 -5.74
C SER A 24 8.47 11.56 -5.60
N ASP A 25 8.36 10.57 -6.49
CA ASP A 25 7.30 9.56 -6.44
C ASP A 25 7.47 8.64 -5.23
N VAL A 26 8.72 8.23 -4.94
CA VAL A 26 9.06 7.42 -3.77
C VAL A 26 8.71 8.17 -2.49
N ARG A 27 9.10 9.44 -2.37
CA ARG A 27 8.78 10.26 -1.18
C ARG A 27 7.27 10.45 -1.01
N ALA A 28 6.56 10.75 -2.10
CA ALA A 28 5.11 10.94 -2.05
C ALA A 28 4.38 9.65 -1.63
N TRP A 29 4.79 8.49 -2.13
CA TRP A 29 4.22 7.21 -1.71
C TRP A 29 4.59 6.87 -0.26
N GLN A 30 5.83 7.11 0.15
CA GLN A 30 6.28 6.80 1.50
C GLN A 30 5.51 7.62 2.55
N MET A 31 5.20 8.88 2.26
CA MET A 31 4.36 9.72 3.13
C MET A 31 2.95 9.15 3.34
N VAL A 32 2.41 8.41 2.38
CA VAL A 32 1.06 7.80 2.49
C VAL A 32 1.11 6.41 3.12
N LEU A 33 2.26 5.73 3.02
CA LEU A 33 2.47 4.35 3.45
C LEU A 33 3.40 4.26 4.68
N ASP A 34 3.60 5.37 5.39
CA ASP A 34 4.56 5.47 6.49
C ASP A 34 4.20 4.53 7.64
N ASP A 35 2.91 4.36 7.91
CA ASP A 35 2.34 3.47 8.94
C ASP A 35 2.04 2.03 8.46
N ILE A 36 2.28 1.73 7.19
CA ILE A 36 2.06 0.39 6.62
C ILE A 36 3.36 -0.43 6.69
N PRO A 37 3.33 -1.66 7.26
CA PRO A 37 4.44 -2.60 7.17
C PRO A 37 4.71 -3.02 5.72
N PHE A 38 5.98 -3.17 5.35
CA PHE A 38 6.37 -3.48 3.97
C PHE A 38 5.72 -4.76 3.42
N GLU A 39 5.68 -5.84 4.20
CA GLU A 39 5.08 -7.10 3.73
C GLU A 39 3.57 -6.99 3.50
N ALA A 40 2.86 -6.23 4.36
CA ALA A 40 1.43 -5.97 4.16
C ALA A 40 1.18 -5.17 2.87
N ALA A 41 2.05 -4.21 2.55
CA ALA A 41 1.97 -3.46 1.29
C ALA A 41 2.25 -4.33 0.06
N ARG A 42 3.21 -5.28 0.14
CA ARG A 42 3.47 -6.24 -0.94
C ARG A 42 2.28 -7.15 -1.22
N ILE A 43 1.64 -7.65 -0.16
CA ILE A 43 0.43 -8.47 -0.27
C ILE A 43 -0.70 -7.66 -0.92
N ALA A 44 -0.95 -6.44 -0.43
CA ALA A 44 -1.95 -5.53 -0.98
C ALA A 44 -1.70 -5.16 -2.46
N LEU A 45 -0.44 -4.95 -2.85
CA LEU A 45 -0.06 -4.68 -4.24
C LEU A 45 -0.33 -5.90 -5.14
N ARG A 46 0.04 -7.10 -4.67
CA ARG A 46 -0.25 -8.36 -5.37
C ARG A 46 -1.75 -8.55 -5.57
N GLU A 47 -2.54 -8.31 -4.53
CA GLU A 47 -4.01 -8.43 -4.60
C GLU A 47 -4.62 -7.43 -5.58
N HIS A 48 -4.15 -6.17 -5.56
CA HIS A 48 -4.56 -5.15 -6.52
C HIS A 48 -4.42 -5.66 -7.97
N TYR A 49 -3.22 -6.10 -8.36
CA TYR A 49 -3.00 -6.54 -9.74
C TYR A 49 -3.61 -7.91 -10.09
N ARG A 50 -4.09 -8.67 -9.09
CA ARG A 50 -4.91 -9.88 -9.35
C ARG A 50 -6.36 -9.54 -9.68
N GLU A 51 -6.86 -8.42 -9.17
CA GLU A 51 -8.28 -8.03 -9.28
C GLU A 51 -8.54 -7.00 -10.39
N THR A 52 -7.55 -6.17 -10.70
CA THR A 52 -7.69 -5.06 -11.64
C THR A 52 -6.48 -4.94 -12.57
N THR A 53 -6.75 -4.44 -13.77
CA THR A 53 -5.73 -4.12 -14.79
C THR A 53 -5.25 -2.67 -14.71
N LYS A 54 -5.80 -1.86 -13.80
CA LYS A 54 -5.44 -0.46 -13.62
C LYS A 54 -4.11 -0.32 -12.85
N PRO A 55 -3.35 0.76 -13.05
CA PRO A 55 -2.21 1.09 -12.21
C PRO A 55 -2.61 1.29 -10.74
N ALA A 56 -1.80 0.75 -9.81
CA ALA A 56 -2.02 0.92 -8.39
C ALA A 56 -1.69 2.33 -7.90
N MET A 57 -2.53 2.89 -7.02
CA MET A 57 -2.25 4.13 -6.28
C MET A 57 -1.95 3.81 -4.81
N PRO A 58 -1.26 4.67 -4.05
CA PRO A 58 -0.90 4.33 -2.66
C PRO A 58 -2.15 4.15 -1.79
N ALA A 59 -3.24 4.87 -2.08
CA ALA A 59 -4.53 4.67 -1.43
C ALA A 59 -5.11 3.25 -1.64
N ASP A 60 -4.86 2.62 -2.79
CA ASP A 60 -5.29 1.24 -3.04
C ASP A 60 -4.57 0.24 -2.15
N ILE A 61 -3.32 0.55 -1.78
CA ILE A 61 -2.50 -0.23 -0.86
C ILE A 61 -3.00 -0.04 0.55
N VAL A 62 -3.22 1.21 1.00
CA VAL A 62 -3.77 1.51 2.33
C VAL A 62 -5.10 0.80 2.57
N ARG A 63 -6.02 0.87 1.61
CA ARG A 63 -7.35 0.25 1.73
C ARG A 63 -7.28 -1.27 1.91
N ARG A 64 -6.30 -1.93 1.29
CA ARG A 64 -6.14 -3.40 1.35
C ARG A 64 -5.29 -3.85 2.52
N ALA A 65 -4.28 -3.06 2.90
CA ALA A 65 -3.35 -3.40 3.98
C ALA A 65 -3.93 -3.12 5.37
N LYS A 66 -4.79 -2.11 5.52
CA LYS A 66 -5.45 -1.84 6.79
C LYS A 66 -6.69 -2.73 6.93
N PRO A 67 -6.89 -3.37 8.09
CA PRO A 67 -8.15 -4.06 8.36
C PRO A 67 -9.29 -3.05 8.19
N THR A 68 -10.34 -3.46 7.46
CA THR A 68 -11.57 -2.66 7.41
C THR A 68 -12.03 -2.53 8.85
N ASN A 69 -12.08 -1.31 9.36
CA ASN A 69 -12.45 -1.04 10.74
C ASN A 69 -13.96 -1.35 10.87
N THR A 70 -14.29 -2.63 11.02
CA THR A 70 -15.64 -3.12 11.30
C THR A 70 -15.95 -2.85 12.77
N TYR A 71 -17.23 -2.85 13.11
CA TYR A 71 -17.72 -2.66 14.48
C TYR A 71 -17.03 -3.59 15.51
N GLU A 72 -16.51 -4.75 15.09
CA GLU A 72 -15.74 -5.70 15.90
C GLU A 72 -14.44 -5.08 16.49
N SER A 73 -13.75 -4.22 15.73
CA SER A 73 -12.54 -3.51 16.21
C SER A 73 -12.84 -2.52 17.35
N TYR A 74 -14.05 -1.94 17.39
CA TYR A 74 -14.48 -1.06 18.47
C TYR A 74 -14.95 -1.85 19.71
N ALA A 75 -15.55 -3.03 19.49
CA ALA A 75 -15.94 -3.94 20.56
C ALA A 75 -14.72 -4.55 21.28
N GLU A 76 -13.67 -4.94 20.54
CA GLU A 76 -12.42 -5.44 21.12
C GLU A 76 -11.64 -4.38 21.91
N LYS A 77 -11.81 -3.11 21.56
CA LYS A 77 -11.21 -1.97 22.27
C LYS A 77 -12.03 -1.46 23.45
N GLY A 78 -13.19 -2.07 23.74
CA GLY A 78 -14.05 -1.70 24.87
C GLY A 78 -14.60 -0.27 24.78
N ILE A 79 -14.83 0.24 23.56
CA ILE A 79 -15.37 1.60 23.33
C ILE A 79 -16.93 1.58 23.27
N PHE A 80 -17.56 0.46 23.64
CA PHE A 80 -18.97 0.38 24.02
C PHE A 80 -19.11 -0.54 25.23
#